data_AF-A0AA42BKY6-F1
#
_entry.id   AF-A0AA42BKY6-F1
#
_cell.length_a   1.000
_cell.length_b   1.000
_cell.length_c   1.000
_cell.angle_alpha   90.00
_cell.angle_beta   90.00
_cell.angle_gamma   90.00
#
_symmetry.space_group_name_H-M   'P 1'
#
loop_
_entity.id
_entity.type
_entity.pdbx_description
1 polymer ?
#
loop_
_entity_poly.entity_id
_entity_poly.type
_entity_poly.pdbx_seq_one_letter_code
_entity_poly.pdbx_strand_id
1 'polypeptide(L)'
;MAEAIKKARPVYRNIGLGDIARYRLPWAGKVSILHRASGALMFLLLPFVLYLFEQSLTSEISFAKFTALLSNGFAKVVVLALIWAYLHHFCAGIRYLI
;
A
#
# COMPACT_ATOMS: atom_id res chain seq x y z
N MET A 1 -44.45 27.57 -15.47
CA MET A 1 -43.32 27.18 -16.35
C MET A 1 -42.67 25.96 -15.72
N ALA A 2 -43.02 24.75 -16.15
CA ALA A 2 -42.42 23.53 -15.61
C ALA A 2 -41.01 23.38 -16.19
N GLU A 3 -39.99 23.41 -15.34
CA GLU A 3 -38.60 23.23 -15.72
C GLU A 3 -38.40 21.79 -16.22
N ALA A 4 -37.96 21.64 -17.47
CA ALA A 4 -37.73 20.32 -18.06
C ALA A 4 -36.57 19.63 -17.35
N ILE A 5 -36.86 18.53 -16.64
CA ILE A 5 -35.84 17.69 -15.99
C ILE A 5 -34.90 17.14 -17.07
N LYS A 6 -33.66 17.63 -17.11
CA LYS A 6 -32.63 17.14 -18.04
C LYS A 6 -32.32 15.68 -17.75
N LYS A 7 -32.53 14.80 -18.73
CA LYS A 7 -32.16 13.38 -18.67
C LYS A 7 -30.65 13.26 -18.42
N ALA A 8 -30.26 12.53 -17.37
CA ALA A 8 -28.87 12.30 -17.05
C ALA A 8 -28.16 11.55 -18.20
N ARG A 9 -26.95 12.01 -18.56
CA ARG A 9 -26.14 11.39 -19.62
C ARG A 9 -25.71 9.99 -19.17
N PRO A 10 -25.73 8.97 -20.06
CA PRO A 10 -25.27 7.63 -19.70
C PRO A 10 -23.81 7.65 -19.25
N VAL A 11 -23.53 7.08 -18.09
CA VAL A 11 -22.18 6.89 -17.54
C VAL A 11 -21.80 5.43 -17.71
N TYR A 12 -20.87 5.15 -18.63
CA TYR A 12 -20.36 3.80 -18.84
C TYR A 12 -19.36 3.47 -17.72
N ARG A 13 -19.75 2.58 -16.81
CA ARG A 13 -18.90 2.08 -15.70
C ARG A 13 -18.48 0.62 -15.94
N ASN A 14 -18.41 0.23 -17.21
CA ASN A 14 -18.48 -1.17 -17.64
C ASN A 14 -17.11 -1.86 -17.63
N ILE A 15 -16.29 -1.63 -16.61
CA ILE A 15 -15.03 -2.37 -16.41
C ILE A 15 -15.31 -3.39 -15.31
N GLY A 16 -15.50 -4.66 -15.68
CA GLY A 16 -15.59 -5.74 -14.71
C GLY A 16 -14.24 -6.00 -14.04
N LEU A 17 -14.22 -6.69 -12.90
CA LEU A 17 -12.96 -7.07 -12.22
C LEU A 17 -11.98 -7.80 -13.16
N GLY A 18 -12.49 -8.64 -14.08
CA GLY A 18 -11.69 -9.33 -15.09
C GLY A 18 -11.11 -8.42 -16.18
N ASP A 19 -11.75 -7.27 -16.43
CA ASP A 19 -11.30 -6.29 -17.42
C ASP A 19 -10.20 -5.38 -16.85
N ILE A 20 -10.16 -5.15 -15.54
CA ILE A 20 -9.11 -4.37 -14.87
C ILE A 20 -7.74 -5.00 -15.09
N ALA A 21 -7.65 -6.33 -15.01
CA ALA A 21 -6.40 -7.05 -15.25
C ALA A 21 -5.90 -6.94 -16.70
N ARG A 22 -6.82 -6.75 -17.66
CA ARG A 22 -6.52 -6.58 -19.09
C ARG A 22 -6.37 -5.11 -19.50
N TYR A 23 -6.73 -4.18 -18.61
CA TYR A 23 -6.71 -2.76 -18.90
C TYR A 23 -5.27 -2.25 -19.02
N ARG A 24 -4.95 -1.66 -20.18
CA ARG A 24 -3.60 -1.15 -20.46
C ARG A 24 -3.38 0.19 -19.77
N LEU A 25 -2.99 0.13 -18.50
CA LEU A 25 -2.65 1.32 -17.72
C LEU A 25 -1.34 1.96 -18.23
N PRO A 26 -1.31 3.28 -18.45
CA PRO A 26 -0.07 4.00 -18.67
C PRO A 26 0.83 3.89 -17.43
N TRP A 27 2.13 4.06 -17.60
CA TRP A 27 3.09 3.93 -16.49
C TRP A 27 2.77 4.83 -15.30
N ALA A 28 2.33 6.06 -15.56
CA ALA A 28 1.87 6.99 -14.51
C ALA A 28 0.68 6.44 -13.71
N GLY A 29 -0.27 5.76 -14.38
CA GLY A 29 -1.41 5.11 -13.74
C GLY A 29 -0.99 3.96 -12.82
N LYS A 30 -0.02 3.15 -13.25
CA LYS A 30 0.55 2.07 -12.41
C LYS A 30 1.24 2.63 -11.17
N VAL A 31 2.07 3.66 -11.31
CA VAL A 31 2.75 4.30 -10.17
C VAL A 31 1.75 4.87 -9.17
N SER A 32 0.66 5.49 -9.64
CA SER A 32 -0.42 6.01 -8.79
C SER A 32 -1.14 4.91 -7.99
N ILE A 33 -1.42 3.78 -8.61
CA ILE A 33 -2.04 2.64 -7.92
C ILE A 33 -1.06 2.05 -6.90
N LEU A 34 0.20 1.85 -7.28
CA LEU A 34 1.22 1.32 -6.39
C LEU A 34 1.50 2.25 -5.20
N HIS A 35 1.49 3.57 -5.39
CA HIS A 35 1.65 4.54 -4.29
C HIS A 35 0.51 4.45 -3.28
N ARG A 36 -0.74 4.27 -3.76
CA ARG A 36 -1.90 4.05 -2.88
C ARG A 36 -1.82 2.72 -2.15
N ALA A 37 -1.47 1.65 -2.87
CA ALA A 37 -1.33 0.32 -2.30
C ALA A 37 -0.20 0.25 -1.25
N SER A 38 0.93 0.91 -1.49
CA SER A 38 2.05 0.95 -0.55
C SER A 38 1.69 1.70 0.73
N GLY A 39 0.96 2.81 0.63
CA GLY A 39 0.45 3.53 1.81
C GLY A 39 -0.53 2.68 2.63
N ALA A 40 -1.46 1.98 1.97
CA ALA A 40 -2.38 1.07 2.65
C ALA A 40 -1.64 -0.10 3.33
N LEU A 41 -0.66 -0.70 2.66
CA LEU A 41 0.18 -1.78 3.21
C LEU A 41 0.92 -1.32 4.47
N MET A 42 1.57 -0.15 4.42
CA MET A 42 2.26 0.41 5.59
C MET A 42 1.30 0.68 6.76
N PHE A 43 0.12 1.22 6.48
CA PHE A 43 -0.89 1.49 7.51
C PHE A 43 -1.36 0.20 8.18
N LEU A 44 -1.69 -0.83 7.39
CA LEU A 44 -2.14 -2.13 7.91
C LEU A 44 -1.07 -2.86 8.73
N LEU A 45 0.20 -2.72 8.33
CA LEU A 45 1.33 -3.35 9.02
C LEU A 45 1.99 -2.44 10.07
N LEU A 46 1.44 -1.25 10.34
CA LEU A 46 1.96 -0.37 11.38
C LEU A 46 1.98 -1.06 12.77
N PRO A 47 0.93 -1.80 13.20
CA PRO A 47 0.98 -2.53 14.47
C PRO A 47 2.10 -3.57 14.52
N PHE A 48 2.39 -4.22 13.39
CA PHE A 48 3.49 -5.19 13.30
C PHE A 48 4.86 -4.51 13.46
N VAL A 49 5.06 -3.34 12.84
CA VAL A 49 6.29 -2.56 13.00
C VAL A 49 6.45 -2.09 14.45
N LEU A 50 5.37 -1.62 15.08
CA LEU A 50 5.40 -1.19 16.49
C LEU A 50 5.72 -2.36 17.43
N TYR A 51 5.17 -3.55 17.17
CA TYR A 51 5.50 -4.75 17.91
C TYR A 51 6.99 -5.13 17.78
N LEU A 52 7.53 -5.11 16.56
CA LEU A 52 8.97 -5.36 16.35
C LEU A 52 9.84 -4.34 17.08
N PHE A 53 9.42 -3.08 17.09
CA PHE A 53 10.11 -2.00 17.78
C PHE A 53 10.05 -2.12 19.30
N GLU A 54 8.92 -2.54 19.87
CA GLU A 54 8.82 -2.85 21.29
C GLU A 54 9.78 -3.98 21.66
N GLN A 55 9.73 -5.10 20.93
CA GLN A 55 10.59 -6.25 21.21
C GLN A 55 12.09 -5.92 21.11
N SER A 56 12.49 -4.94 20.28
CA SER A 56 13.89 -4.54 20.16
C SER A 56 14.40 -3.70 21.33
N LEU A 57 13.52 -3.11 22.16
CA LEU A 57 13.91 -2.17 23.22
C LEU A 57 13.63 -2.66 24.65
N THR A 58 12.66 -3.57 24.85
CA THR A 58 12.16 -3.88 26.20
C THR A 58 13.16 -4.59 27.11
N SER A 59 13.85 -5.63 26.62
CA SER A 59 14.80 -6.42 27.43
C SER A 59 15.62 -7.37 26.57
N GLU A 60 16.67 -7.96 27.12
CA GLU A 60 17.49 -8.99 26.44
C GLU A 60 16.65 -10.18 25.95
N ILE A 61 15.70 -10.63 26.77
CA ILE A 61 14.78 -11.73 26.40
C ILE A 61 13.89 -11.32 25.22
N SER A 62 13.40 -10.07 25.20
CA SER A 62 12.58 -9.56 24.10
C SER A 62 13.41 -9.39 22.82
N PHE A 63 14.66 -8.94 22.95
CA PHE A 63 15.59 -8.83 21.83
C PHE A 63 15.95 -10.20 21.24
N ALA A 64 16.05 -11.25 22.07
CA ALA A 64 16.22 -12.62 21.60
C ALA A 64 15.00 -13.09 20.79
N LYS A 65 13.77 -12.75 21.22
CA LYS A 65 12.53 -13.01 20.44
C LYS A 65 12.52 -12.25 19.12
N PHE A 66 12.92 -10.98 19.13
CA PHE A 66 13.06 -10.16 17.92
C PHE A 66 14.01 -10.79 16.91
N THR A 67 15.21 -11.19 17.38
CA THR A 67 16.23 -11.83 16.54
C THR A 67 15.75 -13.18 16.00
N ALA A 68 15.11 -14.00 16.85
CA ALA A 68 14.52 -15.27 16.43
C ALA A 68 13.44 -15.08 15.36
N LEU A 69 12.55 -14.09 15.53
CA LEU A 69 11.51 -13.78 14.55
C LEU A 69 12.12 -13.34 13.22
N LEU A 70 13.12 -12.44 13.24
CA LEU A 70 13.80 -11.98 12.03
C LEU A 70 14.73 -13.03 11.40
N SER A 71 15.08 -14.10 12.11
CA SER A 71 15.80 -15.24 11.52
C SER A 71 14.94 -16.01 10.51
N ASN A 72 13.61 -15.94 10.64
CA ASN A 72 12.67 -16.59 9.74
C ASN A 72 12.67 -15.93 8.36
N GLY A 73 12.85 -16.72 7.30
CA GLY A 73 12.86 -16.23 5.92
C GLY A 73 11.57 -15.50 5.53
N PHE A 74 10.40 -15.94 5.99
CA PHE A 74 9.14 -15.26 5.74
C PHE A 74 9.09 -13.88 6.38
N ALA A 75 9.54 -13.74 7.64
CA ALA A 75 9.59 -12.45 8.32
C ALA A 75 10.52 -11.47 7.58
N LYS A 76 11.66 -11.94 7.06
CA LYS A 76 12.56 -11.11 6.24
C LYS A 76 11.88 -10.61 4.96
N VAL A 77 11.10 -11.46 4.28
CA VAL A 77 10.34 -11.05 3.08
C VAL A 77 9.29 -10.00 3.43
N VAL A 78 8.58 -10.16 4.55
CA VAL A 78 7.61 -9.15 5.02
C VAL A 78 8.30 -7.81 5.32
N VAL A 79 9.42 -7.84 6.03
CA VAL A 79 10.21 -6.62 6.32
C VAL A 79 10.76 -5.99 5.03
N LEU A 80 11.25 -6.79 4.08
CA LEU A 80 11.71 -6.30 2.79
C LEU A 80 10.57 -5.64 2.00
N ALA A 81 9.37 -6.23 2.00
CA ALA A 81 8.19 -5.65 1.37
C ALA A 81 7.79 -4.32 2.04
N LEU A 82 7.91 -4.21 3.36
CA LEU A 82 7.69 -2.97 4.10
C LEU A 82 8.70 -1.87 3.73
N ILE A 83 9.99 -2.22 3.64
CA ILE A 83 11.03 -1.28 3.21
C ILE A 83 10.74 -0.79 1.79
N TRP A 84 10.42 -1.70 0.87
CA TRP A 84 10.04 -1.35 -0.49
C TRP A 84 8.80 -0.46 -0.53
N ALA A 85 7.77 -0.78 0.26
CA ALA A 85 6.54 0.01 0.33
C ALA A 85 6.81 1.44 0.81
N TYR A 86 7.64 1.61 1.85
CA TYR A 86 8.06 2.92 2.34
C TYR A 86 8.80 3.72 1.26
N LEU A 87 9.83 3.15 0.65
CA LEU A 87 10.61 3.83 -0.38
C LEU A 87 9.75 4.21 -1.59
N HIS A 88 8.90 3.29 -2.07
CA HIS A 88 7.99 3.56 -3.18
C HIS A 88 6.98 4.65 -2.82
N HIS A 89 6.37 4.57 -1.64
CA HIS A 89 5.40 5.57 -1.18
C HIS A 89 6.04 6.95 -1.07
N PHE A 90 7.21 7.03 -0.43
CA PHE A 90 7.95 8.27 -0.21
C PHE A 90 8.40 8.92 -1.53
N CYS A 91 9.09 8.19 -2.41
CA CYS A 91 9.57 8.72 -3.68
C CYS A 91 8.42 9.12 -4.62
N ALA A 92 7.38 8.30 -4.73
CA ALA A 92 6.20 8.67 -5.53
C ALA A 92 5.44 9.85 -4.90
N GLY A 93 5.40 9.93 -3.57
CA GLY A 93 4.81 11.05 -2.83
C GLY A 93 5.50 12.37 -3.13
N ILE A 94 6.85 12.41 -3.07
CA ILE A 94 7.62 13.60 -3.47
C ILE A 94 7.28 14.01 -4.90
N ARG A 95 7.24 13.06 -5.83
CA ARG A 95 6.86 13.34 -7.22
C ARG A 95 5.44 13.93 -7.35
N TYR A 96 4.51 13.57 -6.47
CA TYR A 96 3.15 14.12 -6.50
C TYR A 96 3.04 15.51 -5.86
N LEU A 97 4.01 15.90 -5.03
CA LEU A 97 4.07 17.23 -4.43
C LEU A 97 4.70 18.28 -5.35
N ILE A 98 5.53 17.85 -6.30
CA ILE A 98 6.20 18.69 -7.31
C ILE A 98 5.32 18.79 -8.56
#